data_AF-A0A257RVZ6-F1
#
_entry.id   AF-A0A257RVZ6-F1
#
_cell.length_a   1.000
_cell.length_b   1.000
_cell.length_c   1.000
_cell.angle_alpha   90.00
_cell.angle_beta   90.00
_cell.angle_gamma   90.00
#
_symmetry.space_group_name_H-M   'P 1'
#
loop_
_entity.id
_entity.type
_entity.pdbx_description
1 polymer ?
#
loop_
_entity_poly.entity_id
_entity_poly.type
_entity_poly.pdbx_seq_one_letter_code
_entity_poly.pdbx_strand_id
1 'polypeptide(L)'
;MTTTPDLLNRLRSEWRHAGASLPARRAAQHFAERHRELELDFVDDLVDVVRLCESRGPRKVLERARIVQALLEDARDPLIHRALLQTLLPGIVSVCRQLRFGAGIVDEPGETLAVATALCAELLYDWAGQSRPYAAPDVLSALRGRLRRHLLKEKEERRILASDANNVAHAAQGSSTTLQTRLEAMRGTPHERLARLTYARVFEGVSLKELAAADRSAPQSLQHELQCFARRHLI
;
A
#
# COMPACT_ATOMS: atom_id res chain seq x y z
N MET A 1 20.51 5.57 -3.87
CA MET A 1 19.08 5.32 -3.60
C MET A 1 18.72 6.08 -2.34
N THR A 2 17.94 7.14 -2.47
CA THR A 2 17.48 7.96 -1.35
C THR A 2 16.57 7.13 -0.47
N THR A 3 17.01 6.78 0.74
CA THR A 3 16.22 6.09 1.75
C THR A 3 15.10 7.02 2.21
N THR A 4 13.96 6.95 1.52
CA THR A 4 12.69 7.49 1.98
C THR A 4 12.49 7.02 3.42
N PRO A 5 12.42 7.92 4.42
CA PRO A 5 12.32 7.50 5.82
C PRO A 5 11.09 6.61 5.98
N ASP A 6 11.27 5.42 6.56
CA ASP A 6 10.20 4.46 6.85
C ASP A 6 9.01 5.20 7.49
N LEU A 7 7.84 5.12 6.85
CA LEU A 7 6.62 5.83 7.24
C LEU A 7 6.30 5.61 8.73
N LEU A 8 6.53 4.39 9.23
CA LEU A 8 6.31 4.05 10.63
C LEU A 8 7.20 4.88 11.57
N ASN A 9 8.46 5.10 11.21
CA ASN A 9 9.38 5.90 11.99
C ASN A 9 9.01 7.38 11.97
N ARG A 10 8.50 7.89 10.84
CA ARG A 10 7.96 9.27 10.78
C ARG A 10 6.76 9.44 11.68
N LEU A 11 5.77 8.56 11.58
CA LEU A 11 4.56 8.60 12.42
C LEU A 11 4.91 8.57 13.91
N ARG A 12 5.86 7.72 14.30
CA ARG A 12 6.34 7.63 15.70
C ARG A 12 7.12 8.86 16.13
N SER A 13 7.99 9.39 15.28
CA SER A 13 8.80 10.58 15.57
C SER A 13 7.92 11.81 15.74
N GLU A 14 6.97 12.03 14.83
CA GLU A 14 6.00 13.11 14.94
C GLU A 14 5.13 12.95 16.18
N TRP A 15 4.69 11.73 16.49
CA TRP A 15 3.87 11.49 17.68
C TRP A 15 4.58 11.85 18.98
N ARG A 16 5.89 11.56 19.10
CA ARG A 16 6.65 11.95 20.31
C ARG A 16 6.61 13.45 20.57
N HIS A 17 6.54 14.27 19.53
CA HIS A 17 6.44 15.73 19.67
C HIS A 17 5.00 16.16 19.88
N ALA A 18 4.07 15.68 19.05
CA ALA A 18 2.66 16.07 19.11
C ALA A 18 1.96 15.60 20.39
N GLY A 19 2.22 14.36 20.81
CA GLY A 19 1.62 13.72 21.98
C GLY A 19 2.13 14.27 23.32
N ALA A 20 3.26 14.99 23.33
CA ALA A 20 3.84 15.63 24.52
C ALA A 20 3.56 17.15 24.59
N SER A 21 2.86 17.69 23.58
CA SER A 21 2.51 19.10 23.50
C SER A 21 1.58 19.54 24.64
N LEU A 22 1.52 20.84 24.93
CA LEU A 22 0.64 21.37 25.99
C LEU A 22 -0.84 21.01 25.78
N PRO A 23 -1.40 21.07 24.55
CA PRO A 23 -2.75 20.55 24.28
C PRO A 23 -2.90 19.06 24.59
N ALA A 24 -1.90 18.23 24.26
CA ALA A 24 -1.94 16.80 24.52
C ALA A 24 -1.88 16.48 26.03
N ARG A 25 -1.09 17.24 26.80
CA ARG A 25 -1.08 17.15 28.27
C ARG A 25 -2.45 17.44 28.86
N ARG A 26 -3.11 18.51 28.39
CA ARG A 26 -4.48 18.85 28.82
C ARG A 26 -5.46 17.74 28.42
N ALA A 27 -5.38 17.22 27.20
CA ALA A 27 -6.24 16.12 26.77
C ALA A 27 -6.02 14.85 27.63
N ALA A 28 -4.77 14.53 27.97
CA ALA A 28 -4.43 13.42 28.87
C ALA A 28 -5.01 13.62 30.27
N GLN A 29 -4.93 14.84 30.83
CA GLN A 29 -5.53 15.18 32.12
C GLN A 29 -7.05 15.00 32.11
N HIS A 30 -7.75 15.58 31.13
CA HIS A 30 -9.21 15.42 31.01
C HIS A 30 -9.60 13.94 30.81
N PHE A 31 -8.82 13.20 30.04
CA PHE A 31 -9.01 11.76 29.84
C PHE A 31 -8.86 10.98 31.15
N ALA A 32 -7.81 11.24 31.93
CA ALA A 32 -7.59 10.61 33.23
C ALA A 32 -8.69 10.97 34.26
N GLU A 33 -9.13 12.23 34.27
CA GLU A 33 -10.21 12.71 35.14
C GLU A 33 -11.57 12.06 34.83
N ARG A 34 -11.82 11.77 33.55
CA ARG A 34 -13.06 11.15 33.06
C ARG A 34 -13.10 9.65 33.30
N HIS A 35 -11.96 8.97 33.18
CA HIS A 35 -11.81 7.51 33.32
C HIS A 35 -10.96 7.16 34.55
N ARG A 36 -11.37 7.64 35.73
CA ARG A 36 -10.60 7.49 36.99
C ARG A 36 -10.35 6.04 37.37
N GLU A 37 -11.24 5.13 36.98
CA GLU A 37 -11.11 3.69 37.20
C GLU A 37 -9.93 3.05 36.46
N LEU A 38 -9.30 3.77 35.52
CA LEU A 38 -8.08 3.33 34.84
C LEU A 38 -6.79 3.68 35.60
N GLU A 39 -6.89 4.45 36.70
CA GLU A 39 -5.77 4.83 37.58
C GLU A 39 -4.62 5.46 36.78
N LEU A 40 -4.90 6.52 36.01
CA LEU A 40 -3.95 7.18 35.10
C LEU A 40 -3.31 8.44 35.70
N ASP A 41 -3.34 8.61 37.02
CA ASP A 41 -2.89 9.84 37.72
C ASP A 41 -1.40 10.17 37.53
N PHE A 42 -0.60 9.19 37.10
CA PHE A 42 0.84 9.34 36.87
C PHE A 42 1.22 9.63 35.41
N VAL A 43 0.24 9.76 34.52
CA VAL A 43 0.44 10.02 33.10
C VAL A 43 0.57 11.54 32.88
N ASP A 44 1.71 11.98 32.34
CA ASP A 44 1.93 13.41 32.05
C ASP A 44 1.29 13.85 30.73
N ASP A 45 1.27 12.96 29.74
CA ASP A 45 0.82 13.26 28.38
C ASP A 45 0.31 12.02 27.62
N LEU A 46 -0.14 12.21 26.37
CA LEU A 46 -0.69 11.12 25.57
C LEU A 46 0.37 10.14 25.06
N VAL A 47 1.65 10.51 25.05
CA VAL A 47 2.74 9.55 24.76
C VAL A 47 2.78 8.49 25.85
N ASP A 48 2.62 8.89 27.12
CA ASP A 48 2.59 7.96 28.24
C ASP A 48 1.35 7.06 28.21
N VAL A 49 0.18 7.58 27.82
CA VAL A 49 -1.02 6.73 27.59
C VAL A 49 -0.72 5.65 26.55
N VAL A 50 -0.14 6.03 25.40
CA VAL A 50 0.20 5.06 24.34
C VAL A 50 1.23 4.03 24.84
N ARG A 51 2.23 4.45 25.63
CA ARG A 51 3.22 3.54 26.23
C ARG A 51 2.59 2.51 27.15
N LEU A 52 1.56 2.88 27.91
CA LEU A 52 0.83 1.95 28.77
C LEU A 52 0.13 0.83 27.98
N CYS A 53 -0.27 1.12 26.74
CA CYS A 53 -0.90 0.15 25.83
C CYS A 53 0.10 -0.74 25.08
N GLU A 54 1.41 -0.48 25.17
CA GLU A 54 2.41 -1.32 24.51
C GLU A 54 2.48 -2.72 25.14
N SER A 55 2.82 -3.74 24.33
CA SER A 55 2.88 -5.13 24.81
C SER A 55 3.94 -5.37 25.88
N ARG A 56 4.98 -4.53 25.92
CA ARG A 56 6.04 -4.53 26.95
C ARG A 56 5.80 -3.49 28.05
N GLY A 57 4.64 -2.82 28.04
CA GLY A 57 4.27 -1.84 29.04
C GLY A 57 3.91 -2.50 30.39
N PRO A 58 3.74 -1.68 31.44
CA PRO A 58 3.52 -2.17 32.81
C PRO A 58 2.12 -2.73 33.04
N ARG A 59 1.15 -2.47 32.15
CA ARG A 59 -0.26 -2.86 32.29
C ARG A 59 -0.53 -4.27 31.79
N LYS A 60 -1.43 -4.99 32.45
CA LYS A 60 -1.93 -6.30 32.02
C LYS A 60 -2.80 -6.19 30.78
N VAL A 61 -3.02 -7.32 30.09
CA VAL A 61 -3.82 -7.38 28.84
C VAL A 61 -5.20 -6.74 29.01
N LEU A 62 -5.92 -7.07 30.10
CA LEU A 62 -7.26 -6.55 30.35
C LEU A 62 -7.27 -5.05 30.66
N GLU A 63 -6.26 -4.56 31.40
CA GLU A 63 -6.10 -3.13 31.69
C GLU A 63 -5.84 -2.34 30.40
N ARG A 64 -4.96 -2.87 29.53
CA ARG A 64 -4.72 -2.26 28.22
C ARG A 64 -5.97 -2.24 27.35
N ALA A 65 -6.77 -3.30 27.37
CA ALA A 65 -8.03 -3.35 26.65
C ALA A 65 -9.02 -2.27 27.13
N ARG A 66 -9.10 -2.05 28.45
CA ARG A 66 -9.92 -0.97 29.04
C ARG A 66 -9.42 0.41 28.63
N ILE A 67 -8.10 0.64 28.62
CA ILE A 67 -7.53 1.91 28.15
C ILE A 67 -7.90 2.15 26.67
N VAL A 68 -7.78 1.13 25.82
CA VAL A 68 -8.16 1.24 24.40
C VAL A 68 -9.66 1.48 24.22
N GLN A 69 -10.50 0.84 25.04
CA GLN A 69 -11.93 1.09 25.07
C GLN A 69 -12.23 2.56 25.41
N ALA A 70 -11.66 3.09 26.49
CA ALA A 70 -11.81 4.48 26.89
C ALA A 70 -11.30 5.46 25.83
N LEU A 71 -10.15 5.15 25.21
CA LEU A 71 -9.63 5.94 24.09
C LEU A 71 -10.63 6.00 22.92
N LEU A 72 -11.36 4.92 22.63
CA LEU A 72 -12.39 4.90 21.58
C LEU A 72 -13.63 5.72 21.98
N GLU A 73 -14.03 5.65 23.24
CA GLU A 73 -15.14 6.43 23.79
C GLU A 73 -14.87 7.94 23.70
N ASP A 74 -13.62 8.36 23.89
CA ASP A 74 -13.23 9.77 23.82
C ASP A 74 -12.59 10.18 22.48
N ALA A 75 -12.55 9.29 21.48
CA ALA A 75 -11.93 9.53 20.16
C ALA A 75 -12.59 10.64 19.31
N ARG A 76 -13.58 11.37 19.86
CA ARG A 76 -14.07 12.62 19.26
C ARG A 76 -13.07 13.77 19.45
N ASP A 77 -12.25 13.71 20.50
CA ASP A 77 -11.10 14.58 20.63
C ASP A 77 -10.02 14.16 19.61
N PRO A 78 -9.52 15.05 18.74
CA PRO A 78 -8.54 14.70 17.71
C PRO A 78 -7.20 14.17 18.25
N LEU A 79 -6.77 14.61 19.44
CA LEU A 79 -5.54 14.14 20.07
C LEU A 79 -5.72 12.75 20.66
N ILE A 80 -6.88 12.48 21.27
CA ILE A 80 -7.25 11.14 21.76
C ILE A 80 -7.41 10.16 20.58
N HIS A 81 -8.07 10.59 19.51
CA HIS A 81 -8.15 9.82 18.26
C HIS A 81 -6.76 9.45 17.75
N ARG A 82 -5.84 10.42 17.70
CA ARG A 82 -4.46 10.18 17.25
C ARG A 82 -3.73 9.23 18.20
N ALA A 83 -3.91 9.34 19.51
CA ALA A 83 -3.35 8.42 20.50
C ALA A 83 -3.86 6.98 20.30
N LEU A 84 -5.15 6.81 20.03
CA LEU A 84 -5.75 5.52 19.70
C LEU A 84 -5.15 4.92 18.43
N LEU A 85 -5.02 5.72 17.37
CA LEU A 85 -4.38 5.27 16.13
C LEU A 85 -2.93 4.82 16.36
N GLN A 86 -2.16 5.58 17.15
CA GLN A 86 -0.77 5.25 17.51
C GLN A 86 -0.67 3.93 18.29
N THR A 87 -1.61 3.72 19.21
CA THR A 87 -1.74 2.47 19.97
C THR A 87 -1.97 1.26 19.06
N LEU A 88 -2.70 1.45 17.95
CA LEU A 88 -3.05 0.38 17.02
C LEU A 88 -2.00 0.12 15.93
N LEU A 89 -1.01 1.01 15.72
CA LEU A 89 0.01 0.86 14.67
C LEU A 89 0.69 -0.53 14.63
N PRO A 90 1.12 -1.13 15.76
CA PRO A 90 1.69 -2.49 15.72
C PRO A 90 0.71 -3.55 15.19
N GLY A 91 -0.58 -3.41 15.54
CA GLY A 91 -1.65 -4.27 15.05
C GLY A 91 -1.90 -4.08 13.55
N ILE A 92 -1.89 -2.83 13.07
CA ILE A 92 -2.02 -2.49 11.65
C ILE A 92 -0.89 -3.15 10.84
N VAL A 93 0.35 -3.01 11.30
CA VAL A 93 1.52 -3.66 10.66
C VAL A 93 1.35 -5.18 10.62
N SER A 94 0.86 -5.78 11.70
CA SER A 94 0.58 -7.22 11.75
C SER A 94 -0.47 -7.63 10.71
N VAL A 95 -1.57 -6.87 10.57
CA VAL A 95 -2.61 -7.11 9.56
C VAL A 95 -2.05 -7.01 8.14
N CYS A 96 -1.26 -5.98 7.83
CA CYS A 96 -0.58 -5.84 6.55
C CYS A 96 0.32 -7.05 6.25
N ARG A 97 1.10 -7.51 7.23
CA ARG A 97 1.96 -8.69 7.06
C ARG A 97 1.17 -9.97 6.81
N GLN A 98 0.06 -10.18 7.52
CA GLN A 98 -0.80 -11.35 7.36
C GLN A 98 -1.49 -11.41 5.99
N LEU A 99 -1.81 -10.25 5.40
CA LEU A 99 -2.39 -10.16 4.07
C LEU A 99 -1.35 -10.34 2.94
N ARG A 100 -0.07 -10.60 3.28
CA ARG A 100 1.05 -10.83 2.35
C ARG A 100 1.20 -9.71 1.30
N PHE A 101 0.97 -8.47 1.69
CA PHE A 101 1.33 -7.31 0.87
C PHE A 101 2.83 -7.38 0.53
N GLY A 102 3.20 -7.18 -0.74
CA GLY A 102 4.57 -7.39 -1.25
C GLY A 102 4.83 -8.72 -1.98
N ALA A 103 3.86 -9.64 -2.05
CA ALA A 103 3.94 -10.85 -2.90
C ALA A 103 3.48 -10.57 -4.36
N GLY A 104 3.77 -9.39 -4.90
CA GLY A 104 3.41 -8.97 -6.27
C GLY A 104 2.04 -8.29 -6.43
N ILE A 105 1.36 -7.93 -5.33
CA ILE A 105 0.09 -7.18 -5.36
C ILE A 105 0.30 -5.69 -5.03
N VAL A 106 1.29 -5.35 -4.21
CA VAL A 106 1.69 -3.95 -3.96
C VAL A 106 3.21 -3.92 -3.93
N ASP A 107 3.80 -3.06 -4.75
CA ASP A 107 5.25 -3.01 -4.98
C ASP A 107 5.98 -2.23 -3.89
N GLU A 108 5.28 -1.35 -3.16
CA GLU A 108 5.85 -0.53 -2.09
C GLU A 108 5.17 -0.77 -0.72
N PRO A 109 5.89 -1.32 0.27
CA PRO A 109 5.36 -1.54 1.63
C PRO A 109 4.90 -0.25 2.33
N GLY A 110 5.52 0.89 2.02
CA GLY A 110 5.17 2.20 2.58
C GLY A 110 3.76 2.64 2.17
N GLU A 111 3.39 2.45 0.91
CA GLU A 111 2.05 2.76 0.41
C GLU A 111 0.99 1.88 1.08
N THR A 112 1.27 0.58 1.22
CA THR A 112 0.39 -0.34 1.92
C THR A 112 0.11 0.12 3.34
N LEU A 113 1.16 0.49 4.09
CA LEU A 113 1.00 0.97 5.46
C LEU A 113 0.22 2.29 5.48
N ALA A 114 0.47 3.21 4.55
CA ALA A 114 -0.25 4.47 4.45
C ALA A 114 -1.76 4.24 4.24
N VAL A 115 -2.14 3.37 3.31
CA VAL A 115 -3.54 3.00 3.05
C VAL A 115 -4.16 2.35 4.29
N ALA A 116 -3.46 1.42 4.92
CA ALA A 116 -3.96 0.76 6.13
C ALA A 116 -4.16 1.74 7.29
N THR A 117 -3.23 2.68 7.49
CA THR A 117 -3.34 3.73 8.50
C THR A 117 -4.51 4.68 8.19
N ALA A 118 -4.69 5.09 6.93
CA ALA A 118 -5.81 5.94 6.52
C ALA A 118 -7.17 5.26 6.74
N LEU A 119 -7.34 4.02 6.26
CA LEU A 119 -8.55 3.24 6.47
C LEU A 119 -8.84 2.98 7.95
N CYS A 120 -7.79 2.83 8.77
CA CYS A 120 -7.96 2.70 10.21
C CYS A 120 -8.41 4.02 10.85
N ALA A 121 -7.84 5.16 10.44
CA ALA A 121 -8.25 6.47 10.94
C ALA A 121 -9.73 6.76 10.61
N GLU A 122 -10.18 6.47 9.38
CA GLU A 122 -11.58 6.57 9.00
C GLU A 122 -12.47 5.65 9.85
N LEU A 123 -12.06 4.40 10.06
CA LEU A 123 -12.81 3.46 10.89
C LEU A 123 -12.93 3.93 12.34
N LEU A 124 -11.86 4.51 12.89
CA LEU A 124 -11.87 5.10 14.23
C LEU A 124 -12.76 6.34 14.30
N TYR A 125 -12.81 7.13 13.22
CA TYR A 125 -13.69 8.30 13.13
C TYR A 125 -15.16 7.88 13.15
N ASP A 126 -15.52 6.86 12.36
CA ASP A 126 -16.87 6.28 12.34
C ASP A 126 -17.29 5.72 13.70
N TRP A 127 -16.33 5.20 14.48
CA TRP A 127 -16.59 4.52 15.74
C TRP A 127 -16.34 5.38 16.98
N ALA A 128 -15.96 6.65 16.80
CA ALA A 128 -15.66 7.55 17.90
C ALA A 128 -16.88 7.77 18.81
N GLY A 129 -16.70 7.58 20.11
CA GLY A 129 -17.80 7.64 21.09
C GLY A 129 -18.46 6.30 21.38
N GLN A 130 -18.07 5.22 20.70
CA GLN A 130 -18.61 3.89 20.99
C GLN A 130 -17.86 3.22 22.14
N SER A 131 -18.60 2.58 23.04
CA SER A 131 -18.05 1.73 24.08
C SER A 131 -17.94 0.29 23.58
N ARG A 132 -16.72 -0.24 23.47
CA ARG A 132 -16.45 -1.61 22.99
C ARG A 132 -15.40 -2.29 23.90
N PRO A 133 -15.76 -3.34 24.66
CA PRO A 133 -14.81 -4.02 25.56
C PRO A 133 -13.57 -4.59 24.87
N TYR A 134 -13.70 -4.94 23.58
CA TYR A 134 -12.65 -5.49 22.75
C TYR A 134 -12.36 -4.59 21.55
N ALA A 135 -12.30 -3.28 21.77
CA ALA A 135 -12.10 -2.26 20.73
C ALA A 135 -10.92 -2.55 19.79
N ALA A 136 -9.72 -2.85 20.34
CA ALA A 136 -8.54 -3.16 19.51
C ALA A 136 -8.76 -4.31 18.51
N PRO A 137 -9.09 -5.55 18.94
CA PRO A 137 -9.29 -6.65 18.00
C PRO A 137 -10.48 -6.42 17.06
N ASP A 138 -11.55 -5.75 17.49
CA ASP A 138 -12.69 -5.40 16.64
C ASP A 138 -12.27 -4.48 15.49
N VAL A 139 -11.56 -3.38 15.82
CA VAL A 139 -11.06 -2.41 14.85
C VAL A 139 -10.08 -3.07 13.87
N LEU A 140 -9.14 -3.89 14.37
CA LEU A 140 -8.18 -4.59 13.52
C LEU A 140 -8.84 -5.63 12.61
N SER A 141 -9.89 -6.31 13.09
CA SER A 141 -10.68 -7.26 12.29
C SER A 141 -11.44 -6.54 11.17
N ALA A 142 -12.10 -5.42 11.50
CA ALA A 142 -12.79 -4.58 10.53
C ALA A 142 -11.83 -3.97 9.50
N LEU A 143 -10.67 -3.48 9.93
CA LEU A 143 -9.60 -2.99 9.06
C LEU A 143 -9.14 -4.08 8.09
N ARG A 144 -8.88 -5.30 8.59
CA ARG A 144 -8.51 -6.44 7.73
C ARG A 144 -9.56 -6.71 6.66
N GLY A 145 -10.84 -6.61 7.00
CA GLY A 145 -11.95 -6.73 6.05
C GLY A 145 -11.96 -5.61 4.99
N ARG A 146 -11.79 -4.34 5.41
CA ARG A 146 -11.69 -3.18 4.50
C ARG A 146 -10.49 -3.32 3.55
N LEU A 147 -9.32 -3.68 4.07
CA LEU A 147 -8.10 -3.91 3.28
C LEU A 147 -8.25 -5.04 2.26
N ARG A 148 -8.88 -6.17 2.64
CA ARG A 148 -9.16 -7.26 1.69
C ARG A 148 -10.03 -6.80 0.52
N ARG A 149 -11.10 -6.03 0.80
CA ARG A 149 -11.96 -5.49 -0.25
C ARG A 149 -11.23 -4.50 -1.15
N HIS A 150 -10.44 -3.62 -0.56
CA HIS A 150 -9.60 -2.68 -1.29
C HIS A 150 -8.62 -3.41 -2.23
N LEU A 151 -7.95 -4.45 -1.73
CA LEU A 151 -7.06 -5.30 -2.53
C LEU A 151 -7.75 -6.00 -3.70
N LEU A 152 -8.96 -6.52 -3.48
CA LEU A 152 -9.73 -7.17 -4.55
C LEU A 152 -10.15 -6.17 -5.63
N LYS A 153 -10.52 -4.95 -5.22
CA LYS A 153 -10.83 -3.86 -6.15
C LYS A 153 -9.62 -3.47 -6.98
N GLU A 154 -8.47 -3.21 -6.35
CA GLU A 154 -7.20 -2.91 -7.02
C GLU A 154 -6.78 -4.02 -8.00
N LYS A 155 -6.93 -5.28 -7.60
CA LYS A 155 -6.60 -6.42 -8.46
C LYS A 155 -7.50 -6.49 -9.70
N GLU A 156 -8.79 -6.24 -9.54
CA GLU A 156 -9.73 -6.23 -10.67
C GLU A 156 -9.47 -5.02 -11.58
N GLU A 157 -9.20 -3.84 -11.03
CA GLU A 157 -8.83 -2.64 -11.79
C GLU A 157 -7.56 -2.88 -12.62
N ARG A 158 -6.53 -3.51 -12.03
CA ARG A 158 -5.33 -3.92 -12.77
C ARG A 158 -5.63 -4.95 -13.85
N ARG A 159 -6.56 -5.88 -13.61
CA ARG A 159 -6.97 -6.87 -14.61
C ARG A 159 -7.69 -6.19 -15.78
N ILE A 160 -8.56 -5.24 -15.51
CA ILE A 160 -9.25 -4.44 -16.52
C ILE A 160 -8.24 -3.63 -17.32
N LEU A 161 -7.33 -2.90 -16.66
CA LEU A 161 -6.27 -2.14 -17.34
C LEU A 161 -5.33 -3.02 -18.18
N ALA A 162 -4.98 -4.22 -17.71
CA ALA A 162 -4.20 -5.17 -18.49
C ALA A 162 -4.99 -5.74 -19.69
N SER A 163 -6.29 -5.99 -19.51
CA SER A 163 -7.19 -6.40 -20.59
C SER A 163 -7.36 -5.29 -21.62
N ASP A 164 -7.49 -4.04 -21.19
CA ASP A 164 -7.61 -2.87 -22.06
C ASP A 164 -6.30 -2.58 -22.77
N ALA A 165 -5.15 -2.73 -22.12
CA ALA A 165 -3.85 -2.66 -22.78
C ALA A 165 -3.68 -3.77 -23.83
N ASN A 166 -4.15 -4.99 -23.54
CA ASN A 166 -4.19 -6.07 -24.53
C ASN A 166 -5.20 -5.77 -25.65
N ASN A 167 -6.36 -5.19 -25.35
CA ASN A 167 -7.36 -4.81 -26.34
C ASN A 167 -6.91 -3.63 -27.20
N VAL A 168 -6.14 -2.68 -26.66
CA VAL A 168 -5.47 -1.62 -27.41
C VAL A 168 -4.33 -2.19 -28.24
N ALA A 169 -3.58 -3.19 -27.74
CA ALA A 169 -2.61 -3.93 -28.54
C ALA A 169 -3.29 -4.73 -29.68
N HIS A 170 -4.46 -5.30 -29.44
CA HIS A 170 -5.28 -5.99 -30.45
C HIS A 170 -6.01 -5.01 -31.38
N ALA A 171 -6.43 -3.83 -30.93
CA ALA A 171 -6.98 -2.77 -31.77
C ALA A 171 -5.88 -2.10 -32.62
N ALA A 172 -4.64 -2.07 -32.14
CA ALA A 172 -3.46 -1.75 -32.92
C ALA A 172 -3.13 -2.84 -33.96
N GLN A 173 -3.57 -4.09 -33.78
CA GLN A 173 -3.60 -5.09 -34.87
C GLN A 173 -4.70 -4.75 -35.90
N GLY A 174 -5.71 -3.94 -35.57
CA GLY A 174 -6.60 -3.28 -36.53
C GLY A 174 -5.96 -2.12 -37.30
N SER A 175 -4.83 -1.58 -36.81
CA SER A 175 -3.89 -0.71 -37.58
C SER A 175 -2.79 -1.51 -38.30
N SER A 176 -3.00 -2.82 -38.49
CA SER A 176 -2.10 -3.73 -39.21
C SER A 176 -1.63 -3.14 -40.55
N THR A 177 -2.51 -2.45 -41.28
CA THR A 177 -2.17 -1.86 -42.58
C THR A 177 -1.09 -0.78 -42.51
N THR A 178 -0.87 -0.07 -41.39
CA THR A 178 0.19 0.97 -41.31
C THR A 178 1.51 0.42 -40.80
N LEU A 179 1.49 -0.47 -39.81
CA LEU A 179 2.70 -1.10 -39.27
C LEU A 179 3.26 -2.14 -40.24
N GLN A 180 2.41 -2.96 -40.84
CA GLN A 180 2.82 -3.94 -41.82
C GLN A 180 3.48 -3.25 -43.03
N THR A 181 2.89 -2.17 -43.56
CA THR A 181 3.50 -1.38 -44.65
C THR A 181 4.85 -0.76 -44.25
N ARG A 182 5.00 -0.26 -43.01
CA ARG A 182 6.30 0.24 -42.53
C ARG A 182 7.35 -0.87 -42.41
N LEU A 183 6.97 -2.06 -41.96
CA LEU A 183 7.88 -3.22 -41.87
C LEU A 183 8.25 -3.75 -43.25
N GLU A 184 7.30 -3.77 -44.19
CA GLU A 184 7.53 -4.15 -45.59
C GLU A 184 8.46 -3.16 -46.31
N ALA A 185 8.34 -1.85 -46.03
CA ALA A 185 9.23 -0.82 -46.55
C ALA A 185 10.69 -0.93 -46.05
N MET A 186 10.94 -1.71 -45.00
CA MET A 186 12.29 -1.94 -44.45
C MET A 186 13.01 -3.14 -45.08
N ARG A 187 12.37 -3.86 -46.03
CA ARG A 187 13.05 -4.91 -46.80
C ARG A 187 14.18 -4.32 -47.64
N GLY A 188 15.35 -4.95 -47.64
CA GLY A 188 16.54 -4.46 -48.34
C GLY A 188 17.29 -3.33 -47.62
N THR A 189 16.83 -2.92 -46.42
CA THR A 189 17.54 -1.94 -45.58
C THR A 189 18.42 -2.64 -44.54
N PRO A 190 19.36 -1.93 -43.89
CA PRO A 190 20.12 -2.46 -42.76
C PRO A 190 19.25 -2.94 -41.58
N HIS A 191 17.98 -2.53 -41.53
CA HIS A 191 17.04 -2.87 -40.48
C HIS A 191 16.13 -4.06 -40.81
N GLU A 192 16.32 -4.71 -41.96
CA GLU A 192 15.48 -5.83 -42.42
C GLU A 192 15.40 -6.96 -41.39
N ARG A 193 16.52 -7.31 -40.74
CA ARG A 193 16.55 -8.34 -39.69
C ARG A 193 15.55 -8.02 -38.57
N LEU A 194 15.61 -6.81 -38.03
CA LEU A 194 14.77 -6.39 -36.91
C LEU A 194 13.31 -6.20 -37.35
N ALA A 195 13.07 -5.75 -38.58
CA ALA A 195 11.74 -5.68 -39.16
C ALA A 195 11.10 -7.08 -39.26
N ARG A 196 11.85 -8.08 -39.76
CA ARG A 196 11.37 -9.47 -39.86
C ARG A 196 11.07 -10.09 -38.50
N LEU A 197 11.95 -9.90 -37.51
CA LEU A 197 11.74 -10.41 -36.15
C LEU A 197 10.55 -9.71 -35.46
N THR A 198 10.36 -8.42 -35.72
CA THR A 198 9.18 -7.68 -35.25
C THR A 198 7.92 -8.20 -35.90
N TYR A 199 7.95 -8.49 -37.20
CA TYR A 199 6.83 -9.07 -37.94
C TYR A 199 6.42 -10.44 -37.36
N ALA A 200 7.38 -11.36 -37.22
CA ALA A 200 7.13 -12.70 -36.68
C ALA A 200 6.58 -12.66 -35.25
N ARG A 201 7.04 -11.71 -34.44
CA ARG A 201 6.51 -11.50 -33.08
C ARG A 201 5.07 -10.98 -33.07
N VAL A 202 4.78 -9.96 -33.88
CA VAL A 202 3.55 -9.16 -33.78
C VAL A 202 2.41 -9.76 -34.60
N PHE A 203 2.72 -10.33 -35.78
CA PHE A 203 1.72 -10.85 -36.72
C PHE A 203 1.66 -12.37 -36.75
N GLU A 204 2.79 -13.07 -36.59
CA GLU A 204 2.82 -14.55 -36.60
C GLU A 204 2.69 -15.14 -35.19
N GLY A 205 2.71 -14.31 -34.15
CA GLY A 205 2.52 -14.73 -32.76
C GLY A 205 3.69 -15.54 -32.17
N VAL A 206 4.87 -15.50 -32.79
CA VAL A 206 6.04 -16.26 -32.33
C VAL A 206 6.58 -15.67 -31.02
N SER A 207 6.89 -16.54 -30.06
CA SER A 207 7.35 -16.10 -28.74
C SER A 207 8.77 -15.50 -28.80
N LEU A 208 9.10 -14.63 -27.83
CA LEU A 208 10.45 -14.05 -27.73
C LEU A 208 11.55 -15.12 -27.66
N LYS A 209 11.28 -16.23 -26.96
CA LYS A 209 12.25 -17.30 -26.74
C LYS A 209 12.54 -18.05 -28.03
N GLU A 210 11.51 -18.33 -28.83
CA GLU A 210 11.64 -18.98 -30.13
C GLU A 210 12.38 -18.09 -31.13
N LEU A 211 12.06 -16.78 -31.16
CA LEU A 211 12.78 -15.82 -31.99
C LEU A 211 14.25 -15.71 -31.59
N ALA A 212 14.54 -15.60 -30.29
CA ALA A 212 15.90 -15.54 -29.78
C ALA A 212 16.71 -16.81 -30.13
N ALA A 213 16.09 -17.98 -30.03
CA ALA A 213 16.71 -19.24 -30.42
C ALA A 213 17.00 -19.31 -31.93
N ALA A 214 16.03 -18.93 -32.77
CA ALA A 214 16.17 -18.94 -34.23
C ALA A 214 17.20 -17.92 -34.73
N ASP A 215 17.27 -16.76 -34.08
CA ASP A 215 18.17 -15.65 -34.38
C ASP A 215 19.55 -15.79 -33.70
N ARG A 216 19.73 -16.82 -32.86
CA ARG A 216 20.96 -17.09 -32.07
C ARG A 216 21.38 -15.91 -31.17
N SER A 217 20.39 -15.26 -30.57
CA SER A 217 20.58 -14.13 -29.67
C SER A 217 20.12 -14.45 -28.25
N ALA A 218 20.66 -13.76 -27.25
CA ALA A 218 20.13 -13.84 -25.89
C ALA A 218 18.74 -13.15 -25.83
N PRO A 219 17.72 -13.74 -25.17
CA PRO A 219 16.37 -13.16 -25.15
C PRO A 219 16.30 -11.73 -24.63
N GLN A 220 17.11 -11.38 -23.62
CA GLN A 220 17.16 -10.03 -23.07
C GLN A 220 17.80 -9.02 -24.03
N SER A 221 18.88 -9.42 -24.72
CA SER A 221 19.53 -8.58 -25.73
C SER A 221 18.62 -8.33 -26.93
N LEU A 222 17.95 -9.39 -27.42
CA LEU A 222 16.99 -9.28 -28.52
C LEU A 222 15.80 -8.39 -28.13
N GLN A 223 15.30 -8.52 -26.90
CA GLN A 223 14.23 -7.65 -26.40
C GLN A 223 14.65 -6.18 -26.40
N HIS A 224 15.88 -5.89 -25.97
CA HIS A 224 16.40 -4.52 -25.97
C HIS A 224 16.56 -3.96 -27.39
N GLU A 225 17.13 -4.76 -28.32
CA GLU A 225 17.26 -4.38 -29.73
C GLU A 225 15.91 -4.07 -30.39
N LEU A 226 14.90 -4.92 -30.16
CA LEU A 226 13.55 -4.72 -30.70
C LEU A 226 12.87 -3.48 -30.12
N GLN A 227 13.08 -3.18 -28.83
CA GLN A 227 12.56 -1.96 -28.20
C GLN A 227 13.21 -0.70 -28.78
N CYS A 228 14.53 -0.70 -28.95
CA CYS A 228 15.26 0.40 -29.57
C CYS A 228 14.83 0.61 -31.03
N PHE A 229 14.65 -0.48 -31.77
CA PHE A 229 14.17 -0.44 -33.15
C PHE A 229 12.75 0.13 -33.25
N ALA A 230 11.83 -0.37 -32.43
CA ALA A 230 10.44 0.09 -32.43
C ALA A 230 10.32 1.59 -32.13
N ARG A 231 11.06 2.09 -31.14
CA ARG A 231 11.07 3.52 -30.77
C ARG A 231 11.67 4.44 -31.82
N ARG A 232 12.56 3.95 -32.67
CA ARG A 232 13.27 4.77 -33.67
C ARG A 232 12.59 4.75 -35.04
N HIS A 233 11.88 3.68 -35.37
CA HIS A 233 11.44 3.45 -36.75
C HIS A 233 9.94 3.10 -36.89
N LEU A 234 9.24 2.75 -35.81
CA LEU A 234 7.87 2.24 -35.88
C LEU A 234 6.84 3.08 -35.10
N ILE A 235 7.27 3.77 -34.05
CA ILE A 235 6.50 4.73 -33.23
C ILE A 235 6.90 6.14 -33.65
#